data_AF-A0A4D6L933-F1
#
_entry.id   AF-A0A4D6L933-F1
#
_cell.length_a   1.000
_cell.length_b   1.000
_cell.length_c   1.000
_cell.angle_alpha   90.00
_cell.angle_beta   90.00
_cell.angle_gamma   90.00
#
_symmetry.space_group_name_H-M   'P 1'
#
loop_
_entity.id
_entity.type
_entity.pdbx_description
1 polymer ?
#
loop_
_entity_poly.entity_id
_entity_poly.type
_entity_poly.pdbx_seq_one_letter_code
_entity_poly.pdbx_strand_id
1 'polypeptide(L)'
;MAGGKEEYNAFFYSLVSTDTQEMYYSTKRQQFLIDQGYSFKVITSLPPADEGPSLSYYHIEDQLALLGKVLSAGDDAVGLEQLEEDSDEIALHNARRTHGSMSAMSGAKGMVYMEYSTGRNKGQGQIKSKPKDPAKRHFLFKRRYGAT
;
A
#
# COMPACT_ATOMS: atom_id res chain seq x y z
N MET A 1 34.09 24.76 -20.34
CA MET A 1 33.30 23.84 -19.49
C MET A 1 33.08 24.52 -18.15
N ALA A 2 31.86 24.98 -17.89
CA ALA A 2 31.44 25.54 -16.60
C ALA A 2 30.23 24.73 -16.12
N GLY A 3 30.37 24.09 -14.96
CA GLY A 3 29.45 23.08 -14.46
C GLY A 3 28.24 23.62 -13.69
N GLY A 4 27.14 22.87 -13.82
CA GLY A 4 26.18 22.53 -12.76
C GLY A 4 25.45 23.66 -12.05
N LYS A 5 24.39 24.20 -12.66
CA LYS A 5 23.36 25.02 -11.97
C LYS A 5 21.92 24.54 -12.24
N GLU A 6 21.77 23.32 -12.74
CA GLU A 6 20.47 22.73 -13.07
C GLU A 6 20.38 21.31 -12.49
N GLU A 7 20.37 21.18 -11.16
CA GLU A 7 20.24 19.86 -10.53
C GLU A 7 18.79 19.49 -10.18
N TYR A 8 17.87 20.47 -10.14
CA TYR A 8 16.47 20.21 -9.76
C TYR A 8 15.49 20.99 -10.65
N ASN A 9 14.59 20.24 -11.31
CA ASN A 9 13.58 20.77 -12.24
C ASN A 9 12.20 21.00 -11.60
N ALA A 10 12.03 20.60 -10.34
CA ALA A 10 10.78 20.73 -9.60
C ALA A 10 11.08 20.93 -8.10
N PHE A 11 10.22 21.70 -7.43
CA PHE A 11 10.35 22.03 -6.02
C PHE A 11 9.03 21.77 -5.29
N PHE A 12 9.12 21.24 -4.08
CA PHE A 12 8.00 21.03 -3.18
C PHE A 12 8.29 21.70 -1.84
N TYR A 13 7.31 22.46 -1.33
CA TYR A 13 7.42 23.17 -0.05
C TYR A 13 6.34 22.69 0.91
N SER A 14 6.74 22.44 2.16
CA SER A 14 5.84 22.19 3.28
C SER A 14 6.12 23.24 4.34
N LEU A 15 5.14 24.09 4.63
CA LEU A 15 5.19 24.97 5.80
C LEU A 15 4.88 24.15 7.04
N VAL A 16 5.58 24.42 8.13
CA VAL A 16 5.44 23.68 9.39
C VAL A 16 5.48 24.69 10.52
N SER A 17 4.43 24.70 11.34
CA SER A 17 4.34 25.55 12.52
C SER A 17 5.23 24.99 13.63
N THR A 18 6.21 25.78 14.07
CA THR A 18 7.11 25.40 15.18
C THR A 18 6.33 25.19 16.47
N ASP A 19 6.84 24.33 17.35
CA ASP A 19 6.22 24.01 18.66
C ASP A 19 4.81 23.41 18.58
N THR A 20 4.39 22.93 17.40
CA THR A 20 3.14 22.19 17.21
C THR A 20 3.40 20.71 16.89
N GLN A 21 2.33 19.91 16.83
CA GLN A 21 2.42 18.51 16.40
C GLN A 21 2.93 18.36 14.95
N GLU A 22 2.84 19.40 14.11
CA GLU A 22 3.29 19.37 12.72
C GLU A 22 4.79 19.07 12.61
N MET A 23 5.60 19.52 13.57
CA MET A 23 7.05 19.25 13.61
C MET A 23 7.35 17.74 13.72
N TYR A 24 6.57 17.02 14.52
CA TYR A 24 6.70 15.58 14.67
C TYR A 24 6.42 14.84 13.35
N TYR A 25 5.33 15.21 12.67
CA TYR A 25 4.97 14.62 11.38
C TYR A 25 5.95 15.01 10.27
N SER A 26 6.48 16.24 10.29
CA SER A 26 7.50 16.70 9.35
C SER A 26 8.78 15.86 9.44
N THR A 27 9.20 15.48 10.64
CA THR A 27 10.39 14.63 10.85
C THR A 27 10.22 13.26 10.19
N LYS A 28 9.04 12.65 10.31
CA LYS A 28 8.74 11.38 9.62
C LYS A 28 8.70 11.55 8.10
N ARG A 29 8.11 12.63 7.61
CA ARG A 29 8.06 12.96 6.18
C ARG A 29 9.46 13.17 5.60
N GLN A 30 10.34 13.84 6.33
CA GLN A 30 11.74 14.02 5.93
C GLN A 30 12.42 12.66 5.73
N GLN A 31 12.31 11.74 6.71
CA GLN A 31 12.88 10.41 6.58
C GLN A 31 12.33 9.67 5.35
N PHE A 32 11.01 9.70 5.16
CA PHE A 32 10.36 9.06 4.01
C PHE A 32 10.86 9.64 2.67
N LEU A 33 10.96 10.96 2.53
CA LEU A 33 11.43 11.59 1.30
C LEU A 33 12.89 11.24 0.98
N ILE A 34 13.74 11.20 2.01
CA ILE A 34 15.14 10.78 1.87
C ILE A 34 15.22 9.31 1.43
N ASP A 35 14.41 8.44 2.02
CA ASP A 35 14.36 7.01 1.68
C ASP A 35 13.89 6.77 0.24
N GLN A 36 13.05 7.65 -0.32
CA GLN A 36 12.63 7.61 -1.73
C GLN A 36 13.65 8.24 -2.69
N GLY A 37 14.75 8.81 -2.18
CA GLY A 37 15.81 9.42 -2.98
C GLY A 37 15.58 10.88 -3.37
N TYR A 38 14.65 11.59 -2.73
CA TYR A 38 14.47 13.02 -2.94
C TYR A 38 15.54 13.83 -2.20
N SER A 39 15.99 14.93 -2.82
CA SER A 39 16.81 15.94 -2.15
C SER A 39 15.93 16.76 -1.20
N PHE A 40 16.34 16.87 0.06
CA PHE A 40 15.58 17.56 1.09
C PHE A 40 16.42 18.62 1.79
N LYS A 41 15.85 19.81 1.98
CA LYS A 41 16.48 20.93 2.68
C LYS A 41 15.49 21.60 3.62
N VAL A 42 15.89 21.79 4.87
CA VAL A 42 15.15 22.61 5.85
C VAL A 42 15.55 24.06 5.67
N ILE A 43 14.57 24.96 5.58
CA ILE A 43 14.79 26.41 5.52
C ILE A 43 14.10 27.04 6.73
N THR A 44 14.88 27.70 7.59
CA THR A 44 14.39 28.31 8.83
C THR A 44 14.20 29.82 8.74
N SER A 45 14.75 30.46 7.70
CA SER A 45 14.74 31.91 7.51
C SER A 45 14.32 32.25 6.08
N LEU A 46 13.02 32.51 5.93
CA LEU A 46 12.34 33.09 4.78
C LEU A 46 11.10 33.79 5.32
N PRO A 47 10.71 34.97 4.81
CA PRO A 47 11.32 35.78 3.76
C PRO A 47 12.49 36.67 4.26
N PRO A 48 13.22 37.38 3.39
CA PRO A 48 14.22 38.38 3.78
C PRO A 48 13.64 39.40 4.79
N ALA A 49 14.44 39.80 5.77
CA ALA A 49 13.99 40.64 6.90
C ALA A 49 13.35 41.97 6.48
N ASP A 50 13.70 42.49 5.30
CA ASP A 50 13.27 43.80 4.80
C ASP A 50 11.91 43.77 4.08
N GLU A 51 11.38 42.58 3.75
CA GLU A 51 10.11 42.43 3.01
C GLU A 51 8.88 42.43 3.93
N GLY A 52 9.07 42.44 5.25
CA GLY A 52 8.00 42.40 6.26
C GLY A 52 6.81 43.33 5.98
N PRO A 53 7.03 44.64 5.76
CA PRO A 53 5.94 45.60 5.52
C PRO A 53 5.11 45.34 4.25
N SER A 54 5.62 44.55 3.31
CA SER A 54 4.91 44.19 2.07
C SER A 54 4.07 42.92 2.18
N LEU A 55 4.21 42.19 3.28
CA LEU A 55 3.54 40.90 3.50
C LEU A 55 2.24 41.08 4.29
N SER A 56 1.26 40.27 3.93
CA SER A 56 0.01 40.18 4.68
C SER A 56 0.27 39.74 6.13
N TYR A 57 -0.54 40.25 7.06
CA TYR A 57 -0.46 39.96 8.49
C TYR A 57 0.85 40.40 9.16
N TYR A 58 1.55 41.39 8.61
CA TYR A 58 2.72 42.01 9.26
C TYR A 58 2.34 42.83 10.50
N HIS A 59 1.24 43.58 10.43
CA HIS A 59 0.78 44.42 11.54
C HIS A 59 -0.02 43.62 12.57
N ILE A 60 0.16 43.97 13.84
CA ILE A 60 -0.51 43.30 14.97
C ILE A 60 -2.04 43.39 14.88
N GLU A 61 -2.58 44.48 14.33
CA GLU A 61 -4.02 44.66 14.16
C GLU A 61 -4.61 43.59 13.23
N ASP A 62 -3.93 43.29 12.12
CA ASP A 62 -4.34 42.26 11.17
C ASP A 62 -4.25 40.85 11.79
N GLN A 63 -3.24 40.60 12.61
CA GLN A 63 -3.06 39.34 13.33
C GLN A 63 -4.16 39.13 14.37
N LEU A 64 -4.52 40.17 15.13
CA LEU A 64 -5.63 40.10 16.09
C LEU A 64 -6.98 39.91 15.39
N ALA A 65 -7.19 40.57 14.25
CA ALA A 65 -8.38 40.36 13.44
C ALA A 65 -8.46 38.92 12.91
N LEU A 66 -7.34 38.34 12.48
CA LEU A 66 -7.27 36.93 12.07
C LEU A 66 -7.55 36.00 13.25
N LEU A 67 -6.95 36.25 14.42
CA LEU A 67 -7.18 35.46 15.62
C LEU A 67 -8.66 35.46 16.02
N GLY A 68 -9.33 36.63 15.99
CA GLY A 68 -10.75 36.73 16.26
C GLY A 68 -11.59 35.87 15.30
N LYS A 69 -11.24 35.85 14.00
CA LYS A 69 -11.88 34.98 13.02
C LYS A 69 -11.65 33.50 13.34
N VAL A 70 -10.41 33.10 13.63
CA VAL A 70 -10.07 31.70 13.95
C VAL A 70 -10.79 31.22 15.20
N LEU A 71 -10.86 32.04 16.26
CA LEU A 71 -11.58 31.69 17.48
C LEU A 71 -13.10 31.60 17.28
N SER A 72 -13.64 32.36 16.33
CA SER A 72 -15.07 32.30 15.98
C SER A 72 -15.43 31.16 15.03
N ALA A 73 -14.44 30.63 14.30
CA ALA A 73 -14.62 29.45 13.47
C ALA A 73 -14.73 28.24 14.41
N GLY A 74 -15.92 27.64 14.45
CA GLY A 74 -16.15 26.41 15.22
C GLY A 74 -15.37 25.22 14.67
N ASP A 75 -15.33 24.13 15.44
CA ASP A 75 -14.59 22.89 15.10
C ASP A 75 -15.00 22.27 13.76
N ASP A 76 -16.19 22.62 13.24
CA ASP A 76 -16.68 22.19 11.92
C ASP A 76 -15.78 22.66 10.76
N ALA A 77 -15.02 23.75 10.96
CA ALA A 77 -14.06 24.25 9.97
C ALA A 77 -12.68 23.55 10.04
N VAL A 78 -12.45 22.69 11.04
CA VAL A 78 -11.16 22.04 11.33
C VAL A 78 -11.11 20.58 10.81
N GLY A 79 -12.14 20.14 10.09
CA GLY A 79 -12.18 18.82 9.46
C GLY A 79 -11.35 18.73 8.17
N LEU A 80 -10.81 17.53 7.88
CA LEU A 80 -10.38 17.20 6.52
C LEU A 80 -11.61 17.23 5.60
N GLU A 81 -11.47 17.84 4.42
CA GLU A 81 -12.47 17.69 3.36
C GLU A 81 -12.59 16.21 3.00
N GLN A 82 -13.70 15.60 3.39
CA GLN A 82 -14.00 14.22 3.06
C GLN A 82 -14.63 14.20 1.66
N LEU A 83 -13.86 13.73 0.68
CA LEU A 83 -14.39 13.49 -0.66
C LEU A 83 -15.35 12.30 -0.61
N GLU A 84 -16.47 12.37 -1.34
CA GLU A 84 -17.51 11.33 -1.33
C GLU A 84 -17.06 10.00 -1.98
N GLU A 85 -16.00 10.03 -2.81
CA GLU A 85 -15.45 8.85 -3.48
C GLU A 85 -13.94 8.69 -3.18
N ASP A 86 -13.60 7.78 -2.27
CA ASP A 86 -12.24 7.29 -2.10
C ASP A 86 -11.86 6.45 -3.33
N SER A 87 -11.11 7.04 -4.26
CA SER A 87 -10.61 6.37 -5.48
C SER A 87 -9.77 5.12 -5.20
N ASP A 88 -9.27 4.96 -3.97
CA ASP A 88 -8.47 3.82 -3.52
C ASP A 88 -9.32 2.57 -3.21
N GLU A 89 -10.61 2.73 -2.89
CA GLU A 89 -11.48 1.60 -2.52
C GLU A 89 -11.93 0.77 -3.73
N ILE A 90 -11.98 1.39 -4.91
CA ILE A 90 -12.34 0.75 -6.19
C ILE A 90 -11.34 -0.35 -6.57
N ALA A 91 -10.06 -0.21 -6.18
CA ALA A 91 -9.04 -1.22 -6.45
C ALA A 91 -9.21 -2.50 -5.60
N LEU A 92 -9.83 -2.40 -4.42
CA LEU A 92 -9.98 -3.50 -3.46
C LEU A 92 -11.22 -4.37 -3.70
N HIS A 93 -12.27 -3.81 -4.31
CA HIS A 93 -13.57 -4.50 -4.41
C HIS A 93 -13.65 -5.60 -5.49
N ASN A 94 -12.63 -5.75 -6.34
CA ASN A 94 -12.65 -6.72 -7.46
C ASN A 94 -12.00 -8.09 -7.17
N ALA A 95 -11.41 -8.32 -5.99
CA ALA A 95 -10.81 -9.61 -5.64
C ALA A 95 -11.79 -10.51 -4.85
N ARG A 96 -12.81 -11.06 -5.51
CA ARG A 96 -13.65 -12.12 -4.93
C ARG A 96 -12.88 -13.45 -4.89
N ARG A 97 -12.38 -13.84 -3.70
CA ARG A 97 -11.84 -15.18 -3.45
C ARG A 97 -12.99 -16.19 -3.41
N THR A 98 -13.25 -16.88 -4.51
CA THR A 98 -14.19 -18.00 -4.56
C THR A 98 -13.53 -19.27 -4.00
N HIS A 99 -14.13 -19.87 -2.97
CA HIS A 99 -13.62 -21.11 -2.37
C HIS A 99 -14.01 -22.29 -3.28
N GLY A 100 -13.04 -22.82 -4.03
CA GLY A 100 -13.23 -23.96 -4.94
C GLY A 100 -12.04 -24.92 -4.91
N SER A 101 -12.31 -26.22 -5.10
CA SER A 101 -11.24 -27.21 -5.31
C SER A 101 -10.50 -26.89 -6.61
N MET A 102 -9.16 -26.98 -6.61
CA MET A 102 -8.32 -26.69 -7.78
C MET A 102 -8.78 -27.43 -9.05
N SER A 103 -9.27 -28.67 -8.91
CA SER A 103 -9.80 -29.46 -10.02
C SER A 103 -11.07 -28.87 -10.64
N ALA A 104 -11.89 -28.15 -9.86
CA ALA A 104 -13.08 -27.46 -10.37
C ALA A 104 -12.70 -26.18 -11.13
N MET A 105 -11.67 -25.46 -10.68
CA MET A 105 -11.23 -24.22 -11.34
C MET A 105 -10.46 -24.50 -12.63
N SER A 106 -9.70 -25.61 -12.70
CA SER A 106 -8.92 -25.96 -13.89
C SER A 106 -9.73 -26.68 -14.99
N GLY A 107 -11.05 -26.83 -14.81
CA GLY A 107 -11.90 -27.61 -15.72
C GLY A 107 -11.62 -29.13 -15.71
N ALA A 108 -10.66 -29.60 -14.91
CA ALA A 108 -10.25 -31.00 -14.84
C ALA A 108 -11.20 -31.87 -13.99
N LYS A 109 -12.27 -31.29 -13.42
CA LYS A 109 -13.26 -32.02 -12.61
C LYS A 109 -14.02 -33.00 -13.51
N GLY A 110 -13.67 -34.28 -13.38
CA GLY A 110 -14.29 -35.37 -14.14
C GLY A 110 -13.49 -35.85 -15.35
N MET A 111 -12.32 -35.27 -15.64
CA MET A 111 -11.41 -35.79 -16.65
C MET A 111 -10.67 -37.01 -16.11
N VAL A 112 -11.06 -38.21 -16.59
CA VAL A 112 -10.31 -39.45 -16.37
C VAL A 112 -9.40 -39.66 -17.59
N TYR A 113 -8.11 -39.83 -17.35
CA TYR A 113 -7.12 -40.08 -18.39
C TYR A 113 -7.41 -41.44 -19.05
N MET A 114 -7.78 -41.43 -20.33
CA MET A 114 -7.96 -42.63 -21.14
C MET A 114 -6.62 -42.97 -21.81
N GLU A 115 -5.91 -43.96 -21.26
CA GLU A 115 -4.73 -44.52 -21.89
C GLU A 115 -5.14 -45.49 -23.02
N TYR A 116 -4.82 -45.13 -24.26
CA TYR A 116 -4.91 -46.06 -25.38
C TYR A 116 -3.68 -46.97 -25.38
N SER A 117 -3.87 -48.20 -24.92
CA SER A 117 -2.87 -49.26 -25.01
C SER A 117 -2.66 -49.66 -26.47
N THR A 118 -1.60 -49.15 -27.09
CA THR A 118 -1.11 -49.66 -28.36
C THR A 118 -0.46 -51.02 -28.14
N GLY A 119 -1.27 -52.08 -28.18
CA GLY A 119 -0.80 -53.41 -28.53
C GLY A 119 -0.92 -54.49 -27.46
N ARG A 120 -1.80 -55.45 -27.77
CA ARG A 120 -1.65 -56.91 -27.56
C ARG A 120 -2.21 -57.53 -26.27
N ASN A 121 -3.46 -57.99 -26.44
CA ASN A 121 -4.07 -59.24 -25.95
C ASN A 121 -4.58 -59.38 -24.50
N LYS A 122 -5.85 -59.80 -24.47
CA LYS A 122 -6.61 -60.57 -23.46
C LYS A 122 -7.10 -59.89 -22.18
N GLY A 123 -8.42 -59.92 -22.03
CA GLY A 123 -9.05 -60.31 -20.76
C GLY A 123 -9.87 -59.21 -20.07
N GLN A 124 -11.15 -59.52 -19.84
CA GLN A 124 -12.04 -58.85 -18.90
C GLN A 124 -11.36 -58.60 -17.54
N GLY A 125 -11.73 -57.52 -16.86
CA GLY A 125 -11.57 -57.46 -15.40
C GLY A 125 -11.55 -56.06 -14.82
N GLN A 126 -12.62 -55.72 -14.11
CA GLN A 126 -12.69 -54.59 -13.17
C GLN A 126 -11.42 -54.51 -12.29
N ILE A 127 -10.67 -53.42 -12.38
CA ILE A 127 -9.58 -53.16 -11.43
C ILE A 127 -10.17 -52.43 -10.23
N LYS A 128 -10.62 -53.21 -9.24
CA LYS A 128 -10.79 -52.74 -7.86
C LYS A 128 -9.43 -52.20 -7.40
N SER A 129 -9.35 -50.92 -7.06
CA SER A 129 -8.15 -50.32 -6.49
C SER A 129 -7.84 -51.00 -5.15
N LYS A 130 -6.75 -51.78 -5.09
CA LYS A 130 -6.25 -52.34 -3.82
C LYS A 130 -5.86 -51.19 -2.87
N PRO A 131 -6.11 -51.31 -1.56
CA PRO A 131 -5.66 -50.30 -0.61
C PRO A 131 -4.13 -50.20 -0.64
N LYS A 132 -3.64 -48.97 -0.85
CA LYS A 132 -2.21 -48.68 -1.02
C LYS A 132 -1.53 -48.77 0.35
N ASP A 133 -0.71 -49.81 0.52
CA ASP A 133 0.03 -50.13 1.74
C ASP A 133 0.82 -48.91 2.27
N PRO A 134 0.50 -48.38 3.47
CA PRO A 134 1.15 -47.19 4.01
C PRO A 134 2.63 -47.42 4.33
N ALA A 135 3.09 -48.68 4.42
CA ALA A 135 4.49 -49.03 4.68
C ALA A 135 5.42 -48.82 3.47
N LYS A 136 4.88 -48.71 2.25
CA LYS A 136 5.66 -48.52 1.01
C LYS A 136 5.74 -47.07 0.55
N ARG A 137 5.36 -46.12 1.41
CA ARG A 137 5.48 -44.68 1.09
C ARG A 137 6.89 -44.19 1.35
N HIS A 138 7.39 -43.40 0.41
CA HIS A 138 8.68 -42.72 0.50
C HIS A 138 8.76 -41.88 1.79
N PHE A 139 9.89 -41.95 2.48
CA PHE A 139 10.09 -41.46 3.85
C PHE A 139 9.69 -39.99 4.06
N LEU A 140 9.91 -39.14 3.04
CA LEU A 140 9.51 -37.73 3.07
C LEU A 140 7.99 -37.48 3.13
N PHE A 141 7.17 -38.46 2.74
CA PHE A 141 5.70 -38.33 2.70
C PHE A 141 5.01 -39.13 3.81
N LYS A 142 5.78 -39.62 4.79
CA LYS A 142 5.26 -40.25 6.01
C LYS A 142 4.82 -39.13 6.96
N ARG A 143 3.73 -38.44 6.60
CA ARG A 143 3.14 -37.37 7.40
C ARG A 143 2.64 -37.97 8.72
N ARG A 144 3.08 -37.38 9.83
CA ARG A 144 2.77 -37.77 11.21
C ARG A 144 1.30 -37.48 11.50
N TYR A 145 0.43 -38.46 11.25
CA TYR A 145 -0.90 -38.47 11.86
C TYR A 145 -0.75 -39.16 13.21
N GLY A 146 -0.53 -38.37 14.26
CA GLY A 146 -0.85 -38.79 15.62
C GLY A 146 -2.37 -38.67 15.80
N ALA A 147 -3.01 -39.74 16.25
CA ALA A 147 -4.38 -39.72 16.75
C ALA A 147 -4.34 -39.74 18.27
N THR A 148 -5.38 -39.10 18.84
CA THR A 148 -5.76 -38.90 20.25
C THR A 148 -4.95 -37.87 21.01
#